data_AF-W9WD86-F1
#
_entry.id   AF-W9WD86-F1
#
_cell.length_a   1.000
_cell.length_b   1.000
_cell.length_c   1.000
_cell.angle_alpha   90.00
_cell.angle_beta   90.00
_cell.angle_gamma   90.00
#
_symmetry.space_group_name_H-M   'P 1'
#
loop_
_entity.id
_entity.type
_entity.pdbx_description
1 polymer ?
#
loop_
_entity_poly.entity_id
_entity_poly.type
_entity_poly.pdbx_seq_one_letter_code
_entity_poly.pdbx_strand_id
1 'polypeptide(L)'
;MPAFITDKASSHAIISHAYYSSSSRQRNRGQPYEQTLGHAEKHKFQALRALQESLESQRHTGNAGKLREIFAACCWLGAAEMLSGNVHAAIVHLTASKKIIDSMGGWSAIGRMEKEILLGAVVGLAAALRTRPVMEIGDFDPGSWREYTWSTESNDPPTLCEDLKLAFPETAPSESSGSTSISPTLKAIFEDMRELLVIEELKFKYAASKSSGTTEIFRWSHARKVAVRARGLHYWCDLVEAAKKDGKPMTVVSAPNGIASKLALTYEFALCLAMRCFDRCIFEEHYQPGGVFRESKRYHMEMTAVMEALRPAAADFSLVPDECIRDVLWIYSIGAYVEDVFLRPELERKGDPVPSQRRFFSTRFSYLVAANLEFGSFEDVTRFLKDKYLYYPRLQDTSLRKLVEL
;
A
#
# COMPACT_ATOMS: atom_id res chain seq x y z
N MET A 1 26.86 9.76 20.31
CA MET A 1 25.42 9.72 20.67
C MET A 1 24.64 10.39 19.56
N PRO A 2 23.53 9.83 19.05
CA PRO A 2 22.78 10.49 18.00
C PRO A 2 22.07 11.74 18.58
N ALA A 3 22.05 12.82 17.82
CA ALA A 3 21.58 14.16 18.19
C ALA A 3 20.05 14.26 18.39
N PHE A 4 19.44 13.35 19.15
CA PHE A 4 17.97 13.24 19.31
C PHE A 4 17.36 14.16 20.38
N ILE A 5 18.16 15.01 21.03
CA ILE A 5 17.70 15.94 22.08
C ILE A 5 18.10 17.36 21.66
N THR A 6 17.49 17.87 20.59
CA THR A 6 17.76 19.24 20.13
C THR A 6 16.72 20.22 20.67
N ASP A 7 15.46 19.80 20.84
CA ASP A 7 14.40 20.66 21.38
C ASP A 7 13.42 19.92 22.31
N LYS A 8 12.80 20.69 23.21
CA LYS A 8 11.91 20.18 24.27
C LYS A 8 10.63 19.54 23.71
N ALA A 9 10.09 20.07 22.61
CA ALA A 9 8.83 19.58 22.05
C ALA A 9 9.01 18.23 21.37
N SER A 10 10.02 18.09 20.50
CA SER A 10 10.33 16.83 19.84
C SER A 10 10.74 15.74 20.84
N SER A 11 11.55 16.09 21.85
CA SER A 11 11.96 15.15 22.90
C SER A 11 10.77 14.53 23.62
N HIS A 12 9.82 15.36 24.08
CA HIS A 12 8.62 14.85 24.73
C HIS A 12 7.69 14.09 23.78
N ALA A 13 7.61 14.49 22.50
CA ALA A 13 6.82 13.78 21.50
C ALA A 13 7.36 12.37 21.23
N ILE A 14 8.69 12.22 21.11
CA ILE A 14 9.37 10.93 20.95
C ILE A 14 9.10 10.03 22.15
N ILE A 15 9.22 10.57 23.37
CA ILE A 15 8.96 9.81 24.61
C ILE A 15 7.50 9.37 24.66
N SER A 16 6.56 10.27 24.31
CA SER A 16 5.13 9.93 24.23
C SER A 16 4.87 8.80 23.24
N HIS A 17 5.41 8.89 22.02
CA HIS A 17 5.34 7.85 21.01
C HIS A 17 5.89 6.51 21.52
N ALA A 18 7.05 6.53 22.19
CA ALA A 18 7.67 5.32 22.75
C ALA A 18 6.77 4.66 23.83
N TYR A 19 6.16 5.46 24.71
CA TYR A 19 5.22 4.95 25.71
C TYR A 19 3.92 4.42 25.10
N TYR A 20 3.33 5.10 24.11
CA TYR A 20 2.17 4.53 23.39
C TYR A 20 2.52 3.21 22.73
N SER A 21 3.66 3.15 22.02
CA SER A 21 4.13 1.93 21.36
C SER A 21 4.31 0.78 22.36
N SER A 22 4.89 1.08 23.54
CA SER A 22 5.04 0.11 24.63
C SER A 22 3.69 -0.33 25.20
N SER A 23 2.79 0.62 25.45
CA SER A 23 1.44 0.37 25.98
C SER A 23 0.63 -0.50 25.02
N SER A 24 0.67 -0.27 23.71
CA SER A 24 0.05 -1.12 22.70
C SER A 24 0.59 -2.55 22.73
N ARG A 25 1.91 -2.72 22.89
CA ARG A 25 2.53 -4.07 23.01
C ARG A 25 2.11 -4.77 24.31
N GLN A 26 2.06 -4.06 25.43
CA GLN A 26 1.59 -4.58 26.72
C GLN A 26 0.13 -5.03 26.62
N ARG A 27 -0.74 -4.18 26.08
CA ARG A 27 -2.16 -4.48 25.83
C ARG A 27 -2.32 -5.74 24.97
N ASN A 28 -1.57 -5.86 23.88
CA ASN A 28 -1.62 -7.03 23.00
C ASN A 28 -1.13 -8.32 23.68
N ARG A 29 -0.33 -8.20 24.76
CA ARG A 29 0.15 -9.33 25.58
C ARG A 29 -0.73 -9.57 26.82
N GLY A 30 -1.83 -8.84 26.99
CA GLY A 30 -2.67 -8.92 28.18
C GLY A 30 -1.98 -8.41 29.46
N GLN A 31 -0.93 -7.60 29.32
CA GLN A 31 -0.19 -7.01 30.44
C GLN A 31 -0.80 -5.66 30.85
N PRO A 32 -0.71 -5.25 32.14
CA PRO A 32 -1.11 -3.92 32.57
C PRO A 32 -0.41 -2.84 31.74
N TYR A 33 -1.18 -1.87 31.25
CA TYR A 33 -0.71 -0.87 30.28
C TYR A 33 -1.14 0.56 30.61
N GLU A 34 -1.99 0.73 31.62
CA GLU A 34 -2.63 1.98 32.02
C GLU A 34 -1.62 3.00 32.56
N GLN A 35 -0.64 2.55 33.36
CA GLN A 35 0.44 3.41 33.85
C GLN A 35 1.32 3.91 32.69
N THR A 36 1.71 3.01 31.80
CA THR A 36 2.46 3.34 30.58
C THR A 36 1.70 4.33 29.72
N LEU A 37 0.39 4.16 29.58
CA LEU A 37 -0.49 5.07 28.86
C LEU A 37 -0.55 6.46 29.53
N GLY A 38 -0.66 6.51 30.87
CA GLY A 38 -0.61 7.75 31.64
C GLY A 38 0.70 8.53 31.43
N HIS A 39 1.84 7.83 31.34
CA HIS A 39 3.12 8.45 30.97
C HIS A 39 3.12 8.97 29.52
N ALA A 40 2.52 8.22 28.59
CA ALA A 40 2.38 8.65 27.19
C ALA A 40 1.61 9.97 27.07
N GLU A 41 0.45 10.07 27.72
CA GLU A 41 -0.39 11.27 27.73
C GLU A 41 0.31 12.46 28.40
N LYS A 42 0.99 12.23 29.54
CA LYS A 42 1.77 13.27 30.22
C LYS A 42 2.80 13.90 29.29
N HIS A 43 3.59 13.06 28.60
CA HIS A 43 4.61 13.56 27.67
C HIS A 43 4.01 14.17 26.41
N LYS A 44 2.87 13.66 25.92
CA LYS A 44 2.13 14.29 24.82
C LYS A 44 1.73 15.72 25.15
N PHE A 45 1.16 15.92 26.35
CA PHE A 45 0.76 17.24 26.82
C PHE A 45 1.96 18.19 26.97
N GLN A 46 3.08 17.70 27.51
CA GLN A 46 4.32 18.48 27.61
C GLN A 46 4.88 18.87 26.24
N ALA A 47 4.83 17.96 25.27
CA ALA A 47 5.24 18.21 23.89
C ALA A 47 4.37 19.29 23.23
N LEU A 48 3.05 19.19 23.37
CA LEU A 48 2.11 20.18 22.82
C LEU A 48 2.33 21.58 23.40
N ARG A 49 2.53 21.69 24.72
CA ARG A 49 2.85 22.98 25.36
C ARG A 49 4.16 23.57 24.84
N ALA A 50 5.23 22.76 24.77
CA ALA A 50 6.52 23.21 24.26
C ALA A 50 6.46 23.56 22.75
N LEU A 51 5.60 22.89 21.98
CA LEU A 51 5.36 23.20 20.58
C LEU A 51 4.66 24.56 20.42
N GLN A 52 3.68 24.87 21.26
CA GLN A 52 3.02 26.18 21.29
C GLN A 52 4.03 27.30 21.57
N GLU A 53 4.85 27.16 22.61
CA GLU A 53 5.95 28.08 22.95
C GLU A 53 6.90 28.27 21.75
N SER A 54 7.23 27.16 21.05
CA SER A 54 8.11 27.18 19.88
C SER A 54 7.49 27.89 18.67
N LEU A 55 6.19 27.71 18.44
CA LEU A 55 5.44 28.39 17.37
C LEU A 55 5.36 29.90 17.62
N GLU A 56 5.10 30.31 18.86
CA GLU A 56 5.12 31.71 19.25
C GLU A 56 6.49 32.33 19.03
N SER A 57 7.56 31.68 19.51
CA SER A 57 8.93 32.13 19.28
C SER A 57 9.27 32.23 17.78
N GLN A 58 8.82 31.28 16.98
CA GLN A 58 9.07 31.29 15.54
C GLN A 58 8.37 32.44 14.81
N ARG A 59 7.16 32.80 15.23
CA ARG A 59 6.44 33.96 14.66
C ARG A 59 7.19 35.27 14.86
N HIS A 60 7.96 35.41 15.94
CA HIS A 60 8.72 36.61 16.24
C HIS A 60 10.10 36.63 15.59
N THR A 61 10.75 35.47 15.48
CA THR A 61 12.16 35.38 15.08
C THR A 61 12.37 34.99 13.62
N GLY A 62 11.43 34.27 12.99
CA GLY A 62 11.56 33.77 11.63
C GLY A 62 12.73 32.77 11.43
N ASN A 63 13.24 32.17 12.51
CA ASN A 63 14.43 31.33 12.47
C ASN A 63 14.20 30.01 11.72
N ALA A 64 14.95 29.75 10.66
CA ALA A 64 14.84 28.52 9.86
C ALA A 64 15.16 27.23 10.66
N GLY A 65 16.12 27.28 11.60
CA GLY A 65 16.43 26.14 12.47
C GLY A 65 15.26 25.76 13.37
N LYS A 66 14.50 26.76 13.82
CA LYS A 66 13.32 26.56 14.67
C LYS A 66 12.16 25.92 13.90
N LEU A 67 12.00 26.20 12.61
CA LEU A 67 11.04 25.47 11.76
C LEU A 67 11.34 23.98 11.72
N ARG A 68 12.62 23.59 11.68
CA ARG A 68 13.02 22.18 11.66
C ARG A 68 12.67 21.46 12.97
N GLU A 69 12.84 22.12 14.11
CA GLU A 69 12.42 21.61 15.42
C GLU A 69 10.89 21.41 15.49
N ILE A 70 10.14 22.43 15.05
CA ILE A 70 8.67 22.37 15.00
C ILE A 70 8.20 21.24 14.08
N PHE A 71 8.83 21.10 12.90
CA PHE A 71 8.56 20.00 11.97
C PHE A 71 8.76 18.63 12.62
N ALA A 72 9.91 18.42 13.30
CA ALA A 72 10.20 17.17 13.98
C ALA A 72 9.16 16.87 15.07
N ALA A 73 8.81 17.87 15.89
CA ALA A 73 7.78 17.74 16.92
C ALA A 73 6.42 17.37 16.32
N CYS A 74 6.00 18.00 15.21
CA CYS A 74 4.76 17.66 14.52
C CYS A 74 4.76 16.22 13.98
N CYS A 75 5.86 15.76 13.39
CA CYS A 75 5.96 14.38 12.88
C CYS A 75 5.81 13.36 14.01
N TRP A 76 6.52 13.56 15.14
CA TRP A 76 6.45 12.66 16.29
C TRP A 76 5.11 12.70 17.02
N LEU A 77 4.49 13.88 17.15
CA LEU A 77 3.13 14.00 17.68
C LEU A 77 2.11 13.32 16.76
N GLY A 78 2.23 13.48 15.44
CA GLY A 78 1.40 12.77 14.47
C GLY A 78 1.49 11.25 14.65
N ALA A 79 2.70 10.71 14.77
CA ALA A 79 2.91 9.29 15.04
C ALA A 79 2.35 8.84 16.41
N ALA A 80 2.52 9.65 17.45
CA ALA A 80 1.96 9.38 18.78
C ALA A 80 0.43 9.34 18.74
N GLU A 81 -0.21 10.26 18.03
CA GLU A 81 -1.67 10.30 17.90
C GLU A 81 -2.22 9.14 17.05
N MET A 82 -1.45 8.65 16.06
CA MET A 82 -1.80 7.42 15.35
C MET A 82 -1.83 6.22 16.30
N LEU A 83 -0.85 6.10 17.21
CA LEU A 83 -0.81 5.00 18.20
C LEU A 83 -1.86 5.14 19.30
N SER A 84 -2.23 6.38 19.67
CA SER A 84 -3.29 6.65 20.65
C SER A 84 -4.70 6.38 20.09
N GLY A 85 -4.83 6.26 18.76
CA GLY A 85 -6.11 6.15 18.06
C GLY A 85 -6.78 7.50 17.77
N ASN A 86 -6.12 8.62 18.08
CA ASN A 86 -6.62 9.96 17.79
C ASN A 86 -6.28 10.38 16.34
N VAL A 87 -6.98 9.75 15.40
CA VAL A 87 -6.81 9.95 13.96
C VAL A 87 -6.91 11.42 13.55
N HIS A 88 -7.85 12.17 14.12
CA HIS A 88 -8.07 13.57 13.75
C HIS A 88 -6.85 14.44 14.10
N ALA A 89 -6.29 14.27 15.29
CA ALA A 89 -5.08 14.99 15.68
C ALA A 89 -3.86 14.57 14.84
N ALA A 90 -3.75 13.29 14.47
CA ALA A 90 -2.71 12.82 13.56
C ALA A 90 -2.77 13.54 12.20
N ILE A 91 -3.97 13.67 11.61
CA ILE A 91 -4.18 14.42 10.35
C ILE A 91 -3.76 15.88 10.52
N VAL A 92 -4.14 16.53 11.63
CA VAL A 92 -3.76 17.92 11.91
C VAL A 92 -2.24 18.08 11.95
N HIS A 93 -1.52 17.20 12.64
CA HIS A 93 -0.07 17.24 12.72
C HIS A 93 0.63 16.96 11.38
N LEU A 94 0.13 16.01 10.59
CA LEU A 94 0.68 15.73 9.26
C LEU A 94 0.41 16.87 8.27
N THR A 95 -0.77 17.48 8.34
CA THR A 95 -1.12 18.68 7.56
C THR A 95 -0.23 19.86 7.95
N ALA A 96 0.01 20.06 9.25
CA ALA A 96 0.95 21.07 9.74
C ALA A 96 2.37 20.80 9.23
N SER A 97 2.80 19.53 9.23
CA SER A 97 4.12 19.13 8.72
C SER A 97 4.29 19.49 7.25
N LYS A 98 3.28 19.26 6.40
CA LYS A 98 3.30 19.71 4.99
C LYS A 98 3.49 21.22 4.85
N LYS A 99 2.72 22.02 5.62
CA LYS A 99 2.85 23.49 5.60
C LYS A 99 4.23 23.96 6.05
N ILE A 100 4.85 23.27 7.00
CA ILE A 100 6.21 23.59 7.46
C ILE A 100 7.23 23.23 6.39
N ILE A 101 7.10 22.09 5.70
CA ILE A 101 7.96 21.71 4.56
C ILE A 101 7.90 22.80 3.49
N ASP A 102 6.70 23.26 3.13
CA ASP A 102 6.53 24.32 2.14
C ASP A 102 7.22 25.63 2.59
N SER A 103 7.09 25.96 3.88
CA SER A 103 7.75 27.13 4.48
C SER A 103 9.27 27.01 4.54
N MET A 104 9.82 25.78 4.52
CA MET A 104 11.25 25.50 4.50
C MET A 104 11.84 25.52 3.07
N GLY A 105 11.04 25.85 2.05
CA GLY A 105 11.48 25.82 0.64
C GLY A 105 11.15 24.50 -0.07
N GLY A 106 10.23 23.71 0.49
CA GLY A 106 9.74 22.46 -0.08
C GLY A 106 10.57 21.24 0.31
N TRP A 107 10.32 20.13 -0.38
CA TRP A 107 10.91 18.85 -0.03
C TRP A 107 12.43 18.80 -0.13
N SER A 108 13.07 19.65 -0.92
CA SER A 108 14.55 19.72 -0.98
C SER A 108 15.20 20.00 0.39
N ALA A 109 14.48 20.65 1.30
CA ALA A 109 14.95 20.96 2.65
C ALA A 109 14.89 19.78 3.64
N ILE A 110 14.19 18.70 3.28
CA ILE A 110 13.99 17.54 4.15
C ILE A 110 15.01 16.45 3.83
N GLY A 111 15.62 15.87 4.86
CA GLY A 111 16.58 14.78 4.70
C GLY A 111 15.91 13.58 4.03
N ARG A 112 16.66 12.90 3.16
CA ARG A 112 16.12 11.80 2.33
C ARG A 112 15.41 10.72 3.14
N MET A 113 16.00 10.29 4.27
CA MET A 113 15.41 9.27 5.16
C MET A 113 14.16 9.79 5.88
N GLU A 114 14.12 11.07 6.25
CA GLU A 114 12.96 11.69 6.88
C GLU A 114 11.77 11.69 5.91
N LYS A 115 12.01 11.95 4.62
CA LYS A 115 10.97 11.83 3.57
C LYS A 115 10.39 10.43 3.52
N GLU A 116 11.25 9.42 3.35
CA GLU A 116 10.82 8.02 3.19
C GLU A 116 9.92 7.58 4.35
N ILE A 117 10.30 7.89 5.59
CA ILE A 117 9.51 7.56 6.78
C ILE A 117 8.19 8.33 6.81
N LEU A 118 8.22 9.64 6.59
CA LEU A 118 7.03 10.50 6.65
C LEU A 118 5.99 10.10 5.60
N LEU A 119 6.43 9.84 4.38
CA LEU A 119 5.55 9.49 3.27
C LEU A 119 4.90 8.12 3.48
N GLY A 120 5.67 7.15 3.98
CA GLY A 120 5.13 5.85 4.39
C GLY A 120 4.03 6.01 5.45
N ALA A 121 4.25 6.86 6.46
CA ALA A 121 3.27 7.14 7.50
C ALA A 121 2.02 7.85 6.97
N VAL A 122 2.18 8.85 6.12
CA VAL A 122 1.08 9.63 5.52
C VAL A 122 0.18 8.75 4.64
N VAL A 123 0.79 7.98 3.73
CA VAL A 123 0.03 7.07 2.84
C VAL A 123 -0.55 5.90 3.63
N GLY A 124 0.17 5.40 4.64
CA GLY A 124 -0.32 4.37 5.56
C GLY A 124 -1.57 4.81 6.33
N LEU A 125 -1.56 6.02 6.90
CA LEU A 125 -2.72 6.59 7.57
C LEU A 125 -3.88 6.76 6.58
N ALA A 126 -3.65 7.39 5.43
CA ALA A 126 -4.67 7.58 4.40
C ALA A 126 -5.31 6.25 3.96
N ALA A 127 -4.52 5.18 3.84
CA ALA A 127 -5.01 3.85 3.53
C ALA A 127 -5.92 3.27 4.63
N ALA A 128 -5.55 3.45 5.89
CA ALA A 128 -6.33 3.00 7.03
C ALA A 128 -7.70 3.71 7.10
N LEU A 129 -7.72 5.01 6.77
CA LEU A 129 -8.91 5.86 6.82
C LEU A 129 -9.77 5.83 5.56
N ARG A 130 -9.28 5.24 4.46
CA ARG A 130 -9.92 5.30 3.13
C ARG A 130 -10.08 6.73 2.63
N THR A 131 -9.05 7.55 2.81
CA THR A 131 -9.02 8.95 2.38
C THR A 131 -7.87 9.20 1.42
N ARG A 132 -7.90 10.37 0.76
CA ARG A 132 -6.73 10.87 0.02
C ARG A 132 -5.61 11.23 1.01
N PRO A 133 -4.34 10.97 0.65
CA PRO A 133 -3.20 11.48 1.40
C PRO A 133 -3.23 13.01 1.52
N VAL A 134 -2.71 13.55 2.62
CA VAL A 134 -2.64 15.01 2.84
C VAL A 134 -1.46 15.67 2.13
N MET A 135 -0.63 14.90 1.44
CA MET A 135 0.55 15.35 0.70
C MET A 135 0.38 15.01 -0.78
N GLU A 136 0.83 15.91 -1.64
CA GLU A 136 0.74 15.74 -3.09
C GLU A 136 1.66 14.64 -3.58
N ILE A 137 1.18 13.80 -4.51
CA ILE A 137 1.93 12.63 -4.98
C ILE A 137 3.21 13.03 -5.72
N GLY A 138 3.13 14.11 -6.53
CA GLY A 138 4.27 14.61 -7.31
C GLY A 138 5.44 15.12 -6.47
N ASP A 139 5.22 15.38 -5.17
CA ASP A 139 6.28 15.81 -4.27
C ASP A 139 7.30 14.70 -3.96
N PHE A 140 6.89 13.44 -4.13
CA PHE A 140 7.68 12.29 -3.69
C PHE A 140 7.71 11.11 -4.65
N ASP A 141 6.93 11.14 -5.72
CA ASP A 141 7.06 10.17 -6.79
C ASP A 141 8.40 10.36 -7.50
N PRO A 142 9.30 9.36 -7.50
CA PRO A 142 10.56 9.46 -8.23
C PRO A 142 10.39 9.40 -9.75
N GLY A 143 9.16 9.21 -10.26
CA GLY A 143 8.87 9.09 -11.68
C GLY A 143 9.05 7.65 -12.19
N SER A 144 8.83 7.47 -13.49
CA SER A 144 9.06 6.18 -14.15
C SER A 144 10.54 5.79 -14.07
N TRP A 145 10.84 4.49 -14.08
CA TRP A 145 12.23 4.04 -14.08
C TRP A 145 13.00 4.55 -15.30
N ARG A 146 12.31 4.65 -16.45
CA ARG A 146 12.89 5.09 -17.72
C ARG A 146 13.35 6.55 -17.71
N GLU A 147 12.64 7.40 -16.97
CA GLU A 147 12.97 8.82 -16.81
C GLU A 147 13.89 9.07 -15.60
N TYR A 148 14.07 8.06 -14.76
CA TYR A 148 14.86 8.18 -13.54
C TYR A 148 16.35 8.31 -13.88
N THR A 149 16.92 9.47 -13.55
CA THR A 149 18.34 9.72 -13.75
C THR A 149 19.13 9.05 -12.62
N TRP A 150 19.74 7.91 -12.91
CA TRP A 150 20.64 7.22 -11.99
C TRP A 150 22.10 7.48 -12.38
N SER A 151 22.90 7.97 -11.42
CA SER A 151 24.36 7.96 -11.48
C SER A 151 24.95 6.56 -11.23
N THR A 152 25.35 5.84 -12.27
CA THR A 152 26.18 4.62 -12.10
C THR A 152 27.51 5.00 -11.45
N GLU A 153 27.77 4.49 -10.25
CA GLU A 153 29.07 4.65 -9.61
C GLU A 153 30.05 3.58 -10.10
N SER A 154 31.35 3.88 -10.09
CA SER A 154 32.42 2.98 -10.56
C SER A 154 32.49 1.61 -9.84
N ASN A 155 31.73 1.42 -8.75
CA ASN A 155 31.74 0.21 -7.92
C ASN A 155 30.52 -0.69 -8.14
N ASP A 156 29.60 -0.35 -9.05
CA ASP A 156 28.44 -1.18 -9.34
C ASP A 156 28.84 -2.45 -10.11
N PRO A 157 28.24 -3.62 -9.81
CA PRO A 157 28.50 -4.83 -10.58
C PRO A 157 28.16 -4.59 -12.06
N PRO A 158 29.03 -4.95 -13.02
CA PRO A 158 28.74 -4.78 -14.45
C PRO A 158 27.42 -5.47 -14.86
N THR A 159 27.11 -6.61 -14.22
CA THR A 159 25.89 -7.37 -14.44
C THR A 159 24.62 -6.63 -14.03
N LEU A 160 24.70 -5.70 -13.08
CA LEU A 160 23.54 -4.92 -12.63
C LEU A 160 23.05 -3.98 -13.75
N CYS A 161 23.99 -3.34 -14.45
CA CYS A 161 23.67 -2.48 -15.57
C CYS A 161 23.06 -3.26 -16.74
N GLU A 162 23.57 -4.46 -17.03
CA GLU A 162 23.03 -5.33 -18.08
C GLU A 162 21.62 -5.82 -17.72
N ASP A 163 21.41 -6.29 -16.50
CA ASP A 163 20.09 -6.72 -16.02
C ASP A 163 19.05 -5.60 -16.08
N LEU A 164 19.44 -4.37 -15.75
CA LEU A 164 18.56 -3.20 -15.84
C LEU A 164 18.18 -2.86 -17.28
N LYS A 165 19.11 -2.98 -18.23
CA LYS A 165 18.82 -2.79 -19.66
C LYS A 165 17.88 -3.86 -20.19
N LEU A 166 18.02 -5.10 -19.73
CA LEU A 166 17.10 -6.20 -20.07
C LEU A 166 15.72 -6.01 -19.44
N ALA A 167 15.68 -5.53 -18.20
CA ALA A 167 14.46 -5.22 -17.46
C ALA A 167 13.66 -4.07 -18.08
N PHE A 168 14.35 -3.05 -18.58
CA PHE A 168 13.75 -1.83 -19.15
C PHE A 168 14.30 -1.55 -20.56
N PRO A 169 13.86 -2.31 -21.57
CA PRO A 169 14.30 -2.09 -22.94
C PRO A 169 13.83 -0.73 -23.47
N GLU A 170 14.68 -0.07 -24.26
CA GLU A 170 14.41 1.25 -24.86
C GLU A 170 13.14 1.23 -25.74
N THR A 171 12.93 0.15 -26.47
CA THR A 171 11.69 -0.07 -27.24
C THR A 171 10.59 -0.63 -26.36
N ALA A 172 9.48 0.11 -26.26
CA ALA A 172 8.26 -0.40 -25.63
C ALA A 172 7.75 -1.63 -26.41
N PRO A 173 7.32 -2.70 -25.73
CA PRO A 173 6.60 -3.78 -26.38
C PRO A 173 5.37 -3.22 -27.12
N SER A 174 5.06 -3.78 -28.29
CA SER A 174 3.82 -3.49 -29.01
C SER A 174 2.62 -3.60 -28.07
N GLU A 175 1.69 -2.64 -28.13
CA GLU A 175 0.43 -2.76 -27.39
C GLU A 175 -0.22 -4.11 -27.72
N SER A 176 -0.53 -4.88 -26.70
CA SER A 176 -1.19 -6.16 -26.88
C SER A 176 -2.61 -5.89 -27.42
N SER A 177 -2.94 -6.44 -28.59
CA SER A 177 -4.28 -6.33 -29.17
C SER A 177 -5.26 -7.15 -28.33
N GLY A 178 -6.21 -6.49 -27.68
CA GLY A 178 -7.31 -7.15 -26.96
C GLY A 178 -8.03 -6.15 -26.09
N SER A 179 -9.36 -6.06 -26.25
CA SER A 179 -10.18 -5.14 -25.46
C SER A 179 -10.17 -5.55 -23.98
N THR A 180 -9.99 -4.55 -23.12
CA THR A 180 -10.21 -4.64 -21.67
C THR A 180 -11.16 -3.50 -21.29
N SER A 181 -12.01 -3.69 -20.27
CA SER A 181 -12.89 -2.61 -19.80
C SER A 181 -12.18 -1.64 -18.84
N ILE A 182 -10.95 -1.96 -18.43
CA ILE A 182 -10.07 -1.18 -17.54
C ILE A 182 -10.03 0.30 -17.95
N SER A 183 -10.37 1.18 -17.02
CA SER A 183 -10.27 2.62 -17.24
C SER A 183 -8.83 3.09 -17.52
N PRO A 184 -8.63 4.21 -18.24
CA PRO A 184 -7.30 4.77 -18.48
C PRO A 184 -6.49 5.03 -17.20
N THR A 185 -7.17 5.49 -16.14
CA THR A 185 -6.54 5.75 -14.84
C THR A 185 -6.02 4.47 -14.20
N LEU A 186 -6.80 3.39 -14.21
CA LEU A 186 -6.36 2.12 -13.65
C LEU A 186 -5.26 1.48 -14.52
N LYS A 187 -5.34 1.61 -15.85
CA LYS A 187 -4.27 1.16 -16.77
C LYS A 187 -2.95 1.83 -16.44
N ALA A 188 -2.94 3.15 -16.20
CA ALA A 188 -1.73 3.87 -15.79
C ALA A 188 -1.14 3.34 -14.46
N ILE A 189 -1.99 3.04 -13.47
CA ILE A 189 -1.55 2.43 -12.21
C ILE A 189 -0.96 1.03 -12.45
N PHE A 190 -1.53 0.24 -13.36
CA PHE A 190 -0.97 -1.06 -13.72
C PHE A 190 0.40 -0.95 -14.37
N GLU A 191 0.63 0.01 -15.26
CA GLU A 191 1.96 0.23 -15.83
C GLU A 191 2.98 0.56 -14.75
N ASP A 192 2.64 1.42 -13.80
CA ASP A 192 3.52 1.72 -12.66
C ASP A 192 3.84 0.46 -11.82
N MET A 193 2.85 -0.41 -11.61
CA MET A 193 3.05 -1.67 -10.89
C MET A 193 3.88 -2.69 -11.69
N ARG A 194 3.78 -2.71 -13.03
CA ARG A 194 4.62 -3.57 -13.87
C ARG A 194 6.09 -3.20 -13.75
N GLU A 195 6.42 -1.91 -13.75
CA GLU A 195 7.80 -1.46 -13.47
C GLU A 195 8.28 -1.98 -12.10
N LEU A 196 7.43 -1.89 -11.09
CA LEU A 196 7.74 -2.39 -9.75
C LEU A 196 7.96 -3.92 -9.72
N LEU A 197 7.15 -4.70 -10.44
CA LEU A 197 7.33 -6.16 -10.52
C LEU A 197 8.68 -6.55 -11.12
N VAL A 198 9.11 -5.84 -12.16
CA VAL A 198 10.43 -6.04 -12.77
C VAL A 198 11.54 -5.75 -11.77
N ILE A 199 11.42 -4.65 -11.01
CA ILE A 199 12.38 -4.32 -9.95
C ILE A 199 12.37 -5.35 -8.81
N GLU A 200 11.23 -5.91 -8.42
CA GLU A 200 11.18 -6.92 -7.35
C GLU A 200 12.01 -8.17 -7.70
N GLU A 201 12.04 -8.61 -8.97
CA GLU A 201 12.94 -9.71 -9.38
C GLU A 201 14.42 -9.34 -9.22
N LEU A 202 14.80 -8.11 -9.58
CA LEU A 202 16.17 -7.62 -9.37
C LEU A 202 16.51 -7.52 -7.89
N LYS A 203 15.57 -7.09 -7.04
CA LYS A 203 15.78 -7.02 -5.59
C LYS A 203 16.07 -8.38 -4.99
N PHE A 204 15.42 -9.43 -5.46
CA PHE A 204 15.74 -10.79 -5.04
C PHE A 204 17.12 -11.24 -5.52
N LYS A 205 17.46 -10.98 -6.79
CA LYS A 205 18.78 -11.32 -7.35
C LYS A 205 19.92 -10.62 -6.60
N TYR A 206 19.70 -9.37 -6.18
CA TYR A 206 20.69 -8.52 -5.54
C TYR A 206 20.50 -8.33 -4.03
N ALA A 207 19.70 -9.15 -3.35
CA ALA A 207 19.37 -8.96 -1.93
C ALA A 207 20.58 -8.92 -0.98
N ALA A 208 21.67 -9.64 -1.33
CA ALA A 208 22.92 -9.67 -0.57
C ALA A 208 23.95 -8.63 -1.04
N SER A 209 23.66 -7.89 -2.11
CA SER A 209 24.55 -6.86 -2.66
C SER A 209 24.64 -5.66 -1.73
N LYS A 210 25.86 -5.13 -1.58
CA LYS A 210 26.12 -3.89 -0.84
C LYS A 210 26.48 -2.72 -1.77
N SER A 211 26.28 -2.88 -3.08
CA SER A 211 26.55 -1.81 -4.04
C SER A 211 25.61 -0.62 -3.81
N SER A 212 26.11 0.58 -4.07
CA SER A 212 25.34 1.82 -4.02
C SER A 212 24.19 1.78 -5.02
N GLY A 213 24.42 1.22 -6.21
CA GLY A 213 23.40 1.03 -7.22
C GLY A 213 22.24 0.14 -6.79
N THR A 214 22.52 -1.00 -6.15
CA THR A 214 21.45 -1.83 -5.57
C THR A 214 20.66 -1.05 -4.52
N THR A 215 21.35 -0.26 -3.68
CA THR A 215 20.67 0.56 -2.67
C THR A 215 19.76 1.60 -3.32
N GLU A 216 20.18 2.22 -4.43
CA GLU A 216 19.39 3.20 -5.16
C GLU A 216 18.12 2.59 -5.77
N ILE A 217 18.22 1.41 -6.40
CA ILE A 217 17.04 0.65 -6.88
C ILE A 217 16.04 0.43 -5.75
N PHE A 218 16.53 -0.01 -4.58
CA PHE A 218 15.66 -0.36 -3.46
C PHE A 218 14.92 0.87 -2.96
N ARG A 219 15.60 2.02 -2.92
CA ARG A 219 15.02 3.30 -2.49
C ARG A 219 14.04 3.86 -3.52
N TRP A 220 14.38 3.84 -4.80
CA TRP A 220 13.45 4.18 -5.86
C TRP A 220 12.20 3.31 -5.77
N SER A 221 12.36 1.99 -5.64
CA SER A 221 11.23 1.06 -5.53
C SER A 221 10.35 1.35 -4.32
N HIS A 222 10.95 1.77 -3.20
CA HIS A 222 10.21 2.14 -2.00
C HIS A 222 9.38 3.40 -2.24
N ALA A 223 9.99 4.48 -2.73
CA ALA A 223 9.30 5.74 -3.00
C ALA A 223 8.20 5.56 -4.07
N ARG A 224 8.52 4.83 -5.15
CA ARG A 224 7.57 4.51 -6.23
C ARG A 224 6.39 3.69 -5.72
N LYS A 225 6.60 2.68 -4.86
CA LYS A 225 5.52 1.93 -4.21
C LYS A 225 4.59 2.84 -3.39
N VAL A 226 5.16 3.77 -2.61
CA VAL A 226 4.37 4.72 -1.82
C VAL A 226 3.54 5.64 -2.73
N ALA A 227 4.10 6.11 -3.85
CA ALA A 227 3.38 6.92 -4.84
C ALA A 227 2.24 6.17 -5.53
N VAL A 228 2.49 4.93 -5.96
CA VAL A 228 1.46 4.06 -6.55
C VAL A 228 0.31 3.80 -5.57
N ARG A 229 0.61 3.54 -4.30
CA ARG A 229 -0.40 3.36 -3.25
C ARG A 229 -1.24 4.61 -3.02
N ALA A 230 -0.60 5.78 -3.07
CA ALA A 230 -1.29 7.07 -3.00
C ALA A 230 -2.22 7.27 -4.21
N ARG A 231 -1.75 7.02 -5.44
CA ARG A 231 -2.60 7.06 -6.66
C ARG A 231 -3.79 6.10 -6.55
N GLY A 232 -3.54 4.87 -6.09
CA GLY A 232 -4.59 3.90 -5.85
C GLY A 232 -5.60 4.31 -4.77
N LEU A 233 -5.23 5.20 -3.83
CA LEU A 233 -6.18 5.79 -2.87
C LEU A 233 -6.98 6.94 -3.46
N HIS A 234 -6.34 7.81 -4.25
CA HIS A 234 -7.08 8.81 -5.03
C HIS A 234 -8.13 8.14 -5.90
N TYR A 235 -7.72 7.10 -6.63
CA TYR A 235 -8.60 6.34 -7.51
C TYR A 235 -9.78 5.72 -6.75
N TRP A 236 -9.51 5.09 -5.61
CA TRP A 236 -10.56 4.58 -4.72
C TRP A 236 -11.56 5.68 -4.33
N CYS A 237 -11.07 6.84 -3.88
CA CYS A 237 -11.93 7.94 -3.45
C CYS A 237 -12.75 8.49 -4.61
N ASP A 238 -12.16 8.63 -5.80
CA ASP A 238 -12.83 9.09 -7.01
C ASP A 238 -13.98 8.15 -7.39
N LEU A 239 -13.76 6.83 -7.32
CA LEU A 239 -14.80 5.84 -7.59
C LEU A 239 -15.95 5.89 -6.57
N VAL A 240 -15.64 6.07 -5.27
CA VAL A 240 -16.67 6.21 -4.23
C VAL A 240 -17.48 7.49 -4.44
N GLU A 241 -16.84 8.59 -4.82
CA GLU A 241 -17.51 9.87 -5.08
C GLU A 241 -18.37 9.82 -6.34
N ALA A 242 -17.85 9.22 -7.42
CA ALA A 242 -18.61 8.97 -8.65
C ALA A 242 -19.82 8.09 -8.38
N ALA A 243 -19.66 6.97 -7.66
CA ALA A 243 -20.75 6.08 -7.31
C ALA A 243 -21.86 6.79 -6.51
N LYS A 244 -21.49 7.66 -5.55
CA LYS A 244 -22.45 8.48 -4.80
C LYS A 244 -23.19 9.46 -5.71
N LYS A 245 -22.45 10.16 -6.57
CA LYS A 245 -23.00 11.16 -7.49
C LYS A 245 -23.99 10.53 -8.48
N ASP A 246 -23.64 9.34 -8.97
CA ASP A 246 -24.42 8.62 -9.98
C ASP A 246 -25.50 7.70 -9.38
N GLY A 247 -25.69 7.73 -8.05
CA GLY A 247 -26.68 6.91 -7.36
C GLY A 247 -26.43 5.40 -7.47
N LYS A 248 -25.18 4.98 -7.69
CA LYS A 248 -24.82 3.57 -7.78
C LYS A 248 -24.98 2.89 -6.42
N PRO A 249 -25.41 1.61 -6.40
CA PRO A 249 -25.50 0.85 -5.16
C PRO A 249 -24.15 0.81 -4.42
N MET A 250 -24.21 0.95 -3.10
CA MET A 250 -23.04 0.87 -2.23
C MET A 250 -23.33 -0.06 -1.06
N THR A 251 -22.29 -0.71 -0.55
CA THR A 251 -22.34 -1.48 0.69
C THR A 251 -21.34 -0.94 1.70
N VAL A 252 -21.49 -1.35 2.95
CA VAL A 252 -20.59 -0.99 4.04
C VAL A 252 -20.07 -2.28 4.68
N VAL A 253 -18.75 -2.44 4.67
CA VAL A 253 -18.08 -3.57 5.31
C VAL A 253 -17.28 -3.08 6.50
N SER A 254 -17.54 -3.66 7.67
CA SER A 254 -16.81 -3.36 8.91
C SER A 254 -15.89 -4.52 9.25
N ALA A 255 -14.58 -4.28 9.26
CA ALA A 255 -13.62 -5.25 9.79
C ALA A 255 -13.73 -5.33 11.33
N PRO A 256 -13.41 -6.46 11.98
CA PRO A 256 -13.64 -6.69 13.42
C PRO A 256 -13.02 -5.70 14.41
N ASN A 257 -12.20 -4.74 13.99
CA ASN A 257 -11.67 -3.63 14.78
C ASN A 257 -11.36 -2.40 13.91
N GLY A 258 -12.04 -2.28 12.76
CA GLY A 258 -11.69 -1.33 11.71
C GLY A 258 -12.74 -0.25 11.47
N ILE A 259 -12.32 0.82 10.79
CA ILE A 259 -13.22 1.82 10.25
C ILE A 259 -14.05 1.16 9.14
N ALA A 260 -15.36 1.38 9.17
CA ALA A 260 -16.29 0.89 8.17
C ALA A 260 -15.91 1.41 6.77
N SER A 261 -15.67 0.49 5.83
CA SER A 261 -15.33 0.80 4.45
C SER A 261 -16.62 0.93 3.62
N LYS A 262 -16.81 2.08 2.97
CA LYS A 262 -17.86 2.27 1.97
C LYS A 262 -17.37 1.75 0.63
N LEU A 263 -18.10 0.80 0.05
CA LEU A 263 -17.71 0.11 -1.18
C LEU A 263 -18.75 0.35 -2.26
N ALA A 264 -18.33 0.81 -3.44
CA ALA A 264 -19.20 0.90 -4.60
C ALA A 264 -19.39 -0.49 -5.21
N LEU A 265 -20.63 -0.86 -5.52
CA LEU A 265 -20.95 -2.14 -6.15
C LEU A 265 -20.85 -1.99 -7.67
N THR A 266 -19.60 -1.88 -8.15
CA THR A 266 -19.27 -1.76 -9.59
C THR A 266 -18.03 -2.60 -9.92
N TYR A 267 -17.93 -3.09 -11.16
CA TYR A 267 -16.76 -3.85 -11.60
C TYR A 267 -15.46 -3.05 -11.53
N GLU A 268 -15.49 -1.76 -11.86
CA GLU A 268 -14.32 -0.87 -11.75
C GLU A 268 -13.81 -0.78 -10.29
N PHE A 269 -14.73 -0.75 -9.33
CA PHE A 269 -14.38 -0.77 -7.90
C PHE A 269 -13.83 -2.13 -7.45
N ALA A 270 -14.36 -3.23 -8.00
CA ALA A 270 -13.81 -4.58 -7.77
C ALA A 270 -12.39 -4.73 -8.34
N LEU A 271 -12.12 -4.17 -9.53
CA LEU A 271 -10.78 -4.09 -10.10
C LEU A 271 -9.83 -3.26 -9.23
N CYS A 272 -10.29 -2.11 -8.72
CA CYS A 272 -9.52 -1.31 -7.77
C CYS A 272 -9.20 -2.11 -6.48
N LEU A 273 -10.16 -2.87 -5.96
CA LEU A 273 -9.97 -3.75 -4.80
C LEU A 273 -8.95 -4.85 -5.07
N ALA A 274 -9.05 -5.54 -6.22
CA ALA A 274 -8.11 -6.56 -6.64
C ALA A 274 -6.69 -6.00 -6.80
N MET A 275 -6.53 -4.80 -7.40
CA MET A 275 -5.26 -4.10 -7.49
C MET A 275 -4.64 -3.81 -6.12
N ARG A 276 -5.44 -3.32 -5.18
CA ARG A 276 -4.96 -3.05 -3.81
C ARG A 276 -4.62 -4.33 -3.05
N CYS A 277 -5.38 -5.39 -3.28
CA CYS A 277 -5.10 -6.71 -2.73
C CYS A 277 -3.77 -7.24 -3.29
N PHE A 278 -3.56 -7.14 -4.61
CA PHE A 278 -2.31 -7.48 -5.28
C PHE A 278 -1.12 -6.69 -4.73
N ASP A 279 -1.23 -5.36 -4.57
CA ASP A 279 -0.16 -4.54 -4.00
C ASP A 279 0.29 -5.04 -2.62
N ARG A 280 -0.67 -5.34 -1.74
CA ARG A 280 -0.35 -5.77 -0.39
C ARG A 280 0.22 -7.18 -0.35
N CYS A 281 -0.37 -8.10 -1.12
CA CYS A 281 0.04 -9.48 -1.07
C CYS A 281 1.38 -9.73 -1.78
N ILE A 282 1.70 -8.97 -2.83
CA ILE A 282 2.93 -9.15 -3.62
C ILE A 282 4.08 -8.26 -3.12
N PHE A 283 3.83 -6.96 -2.87
CA PHE A 283 4.92 -6.01 -2.60
C PHE A 283 5.27 -5.80 -1.12
N GLU A 284 4.50 -6.35 -0.19
CA GLU A 284 4.66 -6.06 1.24
C GLU A 284 4.46 -7.28 2.16
N GLU A 285 3.24 -7.81 2.24
CA GLU A 285 2.91 -8.77 3.29
C GLU A 285 3.56 -10.15 3.06
N HIS A 286 3.89 -10.53 1.83
CA HIS A 286 4.68 -11.73 1.53
C HIS A 286 6.05 -11.75 2.25
N TYR A 287 6.63 -10.57 2.51
CA TYR A 287 7.92 -10.44 3.17
C TYR A 287 7.83 -10.35 4.69
N GLN A 288 6.62 -10.26 5.26
CA GLN A 288 6.46 -10.05 6.69
C GLN A 288 6.66 -11.34 7.49
N PRO A 289 7.58 -11.34 8.48
CA PRO A 289 7.80 -12.51 9.31
C PRO A 289 6.56 -12.80 10.16
N GLY A 290 6.05 -14.02 10.06
CA GLY A 290 5.02 -14.52 10.96
C GLY A 290 3.59 -14.54 10.40
N GLY A 291 3.37 -14.10 9.17
CA GLY A 291 2.09 -14.32 8.46
C GLY A 291 0.91 -13.48 8.97
N VAL A 292 1.18 -12.23 9.33
CA VAL A 292 0.16 -11.26 9.75
C VAL A 292 -0.33 -10.49 8.51
N PHE A 293 -1.21 -11.13 7.72
CA PHE A 293 -1.67 -10.62 6.42
C PHE A 293 -2.90 -9.71 6.53
N ARG A 294 -2.81 -8.67 7.37
CA ARG A 294 -3.99 -7.88 7.79
C ARG A 294 -4.64 -7.13 6.63
N GLU A 295 -3.85 -6.46 5.80
CA GLU A 295 -4.36 -5.62 4.73
C GLU A 295 -4.84 -6.47 3.55
N SER A 296 -4.09 -7.52 3.16
CA SER A 296 -4.54 -8.43 2.09
C SER A 296 -5.87 -9.10 2.46
N LYS A 297 -6.01 -9.58 3.71
CA LYS A 297 -7.27 -10.14 4.21
C LYS A 297 -8.41 -9.12 4.20
N ARG A 298 -8.14 -7.87 4.59
CA ARG A 298 -9.13 -6.79 4.55
C ARG A 298 -9.61 -6.51 3.13
N TYR A 299 -8.70 -6.30 2.18
CA TYR A 299 -9.09 -6.08 0.78
C TYR A 299 -9.77 -7.30 0.18
N HIS A 300 -9.36 -8.52 0.56
CA HIS A 300 -10.03 -9.74 0.16
C HIS A 300 -11.49 -9.77 0.63
N MET A 301 -11.77 -9.51 1.91
CA MET A 301 -13.15 -9.47 2.42
C MET A 301 -14.00 -8.39 1.72
N GLU A 302 -13.44 -7.20 1.52
CA GLU A 302 -14.10 -6.11 0.80
C GLU A 302 -14.38 -6.50 -0.67
N MET A 303 -13.42 -7.17 -1.32
CA MET A 303 -13.55 -7.71 -2.68
C MET A 303 -14.61 -8.81 -2.75
N THR A 304 -14.67 -9.74 -1.79
CA THR A 304 -15.72 -10.77 -1.72
C THR A 304 -17.09 -10.12 -1.63
N ALA A 305 -17.27 -9.15 -0.73
CA ALA A 305 -18.56 -8.48 -0.55
C ALA A 305 -19.04 -7.76 -1.82
N VAL A 306 -18.12 -7.14 -2.57
CA VAL A 306 -18.45 -6.49 -3.85
C VAL A 306 -18.76 -7.53 -4.92
N MET A 307 -17.95 -8.59 -5.05
CA MET A 307 -18.13 -9.61 -6.08
C MET A 307 -19.38 -10.48 -5.85
N GLU A 308 -19.72 -10.82 -4.61
CA GLU A 308 -20.96 -11.53 -4.27
C GLU A 308 -22.20 -10.74 -4.67
N ALA A 309 -22.16 -9.40 -4.54
CA ALA A 309 -23.26 -8.54 -4.92
C ALA A 309 -23.35 -8.32 -6.44
N LEU A 310 -22.20 -8.21 -7.13
CA LEU A 310 -22.14 -8.02 -8.58
C LEU A 310 -22.47 -9.29 -9.36
N ARG A 311 -21.96 -10.43 -8.91
CA ARG A 311 -22.20 -11.74 -9.52
C ARG A 311 -22.62 -12.74 -8.43
N PRO A 312 -23.92 -12.78 -8.12
CA PRO A 312 -24.46 -13.85 -7.28
C PRO A 312 -24.16 -15.20 -7.93
N ALA A 313 -24.02 -16.27 -7.13
CA ALA A 313 -23.58 -17.59 -7.60
C ALA A 313 -24.33 -18.13 -8.83
N ALA A 314 -25.59 -17.75 -9.05
CA ALA A 314 -26.36 -18.14 -10.24
C ALA A 314 -25.84 -17.54 -11.57
N ALA A 315 -25.12 -16.42 -11.53
CA ALA A 315 -24.56 -15.72 -12.68
C ALA A 315 -23.13 -16.16 -13.04
N ASP A 316 -22.42 -16.83 -12.12
CA ASP A 316 -21.04 -17.31 -12.34
C ASP A 316 -20.98 -18.52 -13.28
N PHE A 317 -22.09 -19.26 -13.40
CA PHE A 317 -22.21 -20.49 -14.20
C PHE A 317 -22.98 -20.29 -15.52
N SER A 318 -23.22 -19.03 -15.92
CA SER A 318 -23.87 -18.70 -17.19
C SER A 318 -22.83 -18.41 -18.26
N LEU A 319 -22.91 -19.09 -19.41
CA LEU A 319 -22.00 -18.99 -20.56
C LEU A 319 -22.20 -17.73 -21.42
N VAL A 320 -22.94 -16.73 -20.93
CA VAL A 320 -23.18 -15.51 -21.71
C VAL A 320 -21.87 -14.70 -21.78
N PRO A 321 -21.35 -14.40 -22.97
CA PRO A 321 -20.18 -13.54 -23.11
C PRO A 321 -20.48 -12.16 -22.50
N ASP A 322 -19.76 -11.83 -21.43
CA ASP A 322 -19.78 -10.51 -20.79
C ASP A 322 -18.45 -9.82 -21.10
N GLU A 323 -18.49 -8.54 -21.49
CA GLU A 323 -17.29 -7.73 -21.73
C GLU A 323 -16.38 -7.69 -20.50
N CYS A 324 -16.94 -7.86 -19.30
CA CYS A 324 -16.22 -7.88 -18.03
C CYS A 324 -15.61 -9.25 -17.67
N ILE A 325 -15.88 -10.33 -18.43
CA ILE A 325 -15.49 -11.69 -17.99
C ILE A 325 -13.98 -11.86 -17.83
N ARG A 326 -13.22 -11.14 -18.65
CA ARG A 326 -11.76 -11.06 -18.62
C ARG A 326 -11.24 -10.34 -17.38
N ASP A 327 -11.91 -9.25 -16.99
CA ASP A 327 -11.61 -8.50 -15.77
C ASP A 327 -11.91 -9.35 -14.53
N VAL A 328 -13.04 -10.05 -14.55
CA VAL A 328 -13.45 -10.98 -13.50
C VAL A 328 -12.47 -12.13 -13.32
N LEU A 329 -11.95 -12.69 -14.42
CA LEU A 329 -10.92 -13.73 -14.36
C LEU A 329 -9.68 -13.24 -13.59
N TRP A 330 -9.23 -12.02 -13.85
CA TRP A 330 -8.10 -11.44 -13.11
C TRP A 330 -8.44 -11.23 -11.64
N ILE A 331 -9.60 -10.63 -11.31
CA ILE A 331 -10.07 -10.46 -9.91
C ILE A 331 -10.06 -11.80 -9.17
N TYR A 332 -10.61 -12.85 -9.79
CA TYR A 332 -10.65 -14.19 -9.20
C TYR A 332 -9.28 -14.80 -9.05
N SER A 333 -8.34 -14.56 -9.97
CA SER A 333 -6.96 -15.02 -9.82
C SER A 333 -6.26 -14.40 -8.59
N ILE A 334 -6.52 -13.12 -8.29
CA ILE A 334 -5.96 -12.45 -7.10
C ILE A 334 -6.60 -13.02 -5.83
N GLY A 335 -7.92 -13.13 -5.80
CA GLY A 335 -8.64 -13.70 -4.67
C GLY A 335 -8.23 -15.15 -4.39
N ALA A 336 -8.13 -15.98 -5.43
CA ALA A 336 -7.74 -17.38 -5.32
C ALA A 336 -6.31 -17.54 -4.77
N TYR A 337 -5.38 -16.69 -5.23
CA TYR A 337 -4.03 -16.66 -4.68
C TYR A 337 -4.04 -16.32 -3.18
N VAL A 338 -4.85 -15.34 -2.77
CA VAL A 338 -4.94 -14.93 -1.35
C VAL A 338 -5.60 -15.99 -0.48
N GLU A 339 -6.63 -16.67 -1.00
CA GLU A 339 -7.24 -17.83 -0.35
C GLU A 339 -6.23 -18.95 -0.11
N ASP A 340 -5.43 -19.28 -1.13
CA ASP A 340 -4.43 -20.34 -1.02
C ASP A 340 -3.28 -19.96 -0.10
N VAL A 341 -2.75 -18.74 -0.14
CA VAL A 341 -1.52 -18.42 0.62
C VAL A 341 -1.80 -17.88 2.03
N PHE A 342 -2.86 -17.08 2.21
CA PHE A 342 -3.02 -16.25 3.40
C PHE A 342 -4.23 -16.58 4.27
N LEU A 343 -5.17 -17.40 3.77
CA LEU A 343 -6.39 -17.80 4.47
C LEU A 343 -6.44 -19.28 4.88
N ARG A 344 -5.29 -19.96 4.86
CA ARG A 344 -5.19 -21.37 5.29
C ARG A 344 -5.55 -21.55 6.78
N PRO A 345 -6.38 -22.54 7.15
CA PRO A 345 -6.73 -22.84 8.55
C PRO A 345 -5.49 -23.08 9.44
N GLU A 346 -4.39 -23.57 8.89
CA GLU A 346 -3.15 -23.79 9.63
C GLU A 346 -2.48 -22.49 10.14
N LEU A 347 -2.87 -21.33 9.60
CA LEU A 347 -2.44 -20.00 10.04
C LEU A 347 -3.29 -19.44 11.21
N GLU A 348 -4.39 -20.09 11.59
CA GLU A 348 -5.28 -19.69 12.70
C GLU A 348 -4.56 -19.69 14.07
N ARG A 349 -3.45 -20.43 14.20
CA ARG A 349 -2.67 -20.58 15.45
C ARG A 349 -2.06 -19.27 15.98
N LYS A 350 -2.20 -18.13 15.30
CA LYS A 350 -1.64 -16.84 15.69
C LYS A 350 -2.68 -15.78 16.12
N GLY A 351 -3.94 -16.18 16.34
CA GLY A 351 -4.96 -15.31 16.94
C GLY A 351 -5.53 -14.25 15.99
N ASP A 352 -5.45 -14.48 14.67
CA ASP A 352 -6.10 -13.64 13.66
C ASP A 352 -7.36 -14.38 13.17
N PRO A 353 -8.58 -13.83 13.38
CA PRO A 353 -9.80 -14.51 12.98
C PRO A 353 -9.83 -14.67 11.46
N VAL A 354 -9.75 -15.93 11.00
CA VAL A 354 -9.99 -16.27 9.60
C VAL A 354 -11.51 -16.22 9.40
N PRO A 355 -12.04 -15.42 8.46
CA PRO A 355 -13.44 -15.50 8.10
C PRO A 355 -13.78 -16.95 7.73
N SER A 356 -14.94 -17.47 8.10
CA SER A 356 -15.43 -18.80 7.70
C SER A 356 -15.78 -18.86 6.19
N GLN A 357 -14.98 -18.21 5.34
CA GLN A 357 -15.18 -18.14 3.92
C GLN A 357 -14.78 -19.47 3.28
N ARG A 358 -15.79 -20.13 2.70
CA ARG A 358 -15.62 -21.12 1.64
C ARG A 358 -14.71 -20.51 0.56
N ARG A 359 -13.89 -21.34 -0.10
CA ARG A 359 -13.04 -20.97 -1.25
C ARG A 359 -13.84 -20.30 -2.38
N PHE A 360 -14.17 -19.02 -2.22
CA PHE A 360 -15.10 -18.27 -3.06
C PHE A 360 -14.47 -18.00 -4.42
N PHE A 361 -13.25 -17.44 -4.40
CA PHE A 361 -12.51 -17.07 -5.59
C PHE A 361 -11.85 -18.26 -6.26
N SER A 362 -11.25 -19.19 -5.50
CA SER A 362 -10.58 -20.35 -6.07
C SER A 362 -11.53 -21.21 -6.90
N THR A 363 -12.74 -21.49 -6.37
CA THR A 363 -13.76 -22.28 -7.07
C THR A 363 -14.19 -21.61 -8.38
N ARG A 364 -14.37 -20.28 -8.36
CA ARG A 364 -14.82 -19.50 -9.52
C ARG A 364 -13.73 -19.29 -10.55
N PHE A 365 -12.48 -19.13 -10.11
CA PHE A 365 -11.33 -19.08 -10.99
C PHE A 365 -11.20 -20.38 -11.77
N SER A 366 -11.20 -21.54 -11.08
CA SER A 366 -11.19 -22.86 -11.73
C SER A 366 -12.33 -23.01 -12.74
N TYR A 367 -13.55 -22.62 -12.34
CA TYR A 367 -14.71 -22.72 -13.22
C TYR A 367 -14.58 -21.83 -14.48
N LEU A 368 -14.19 -20.55 -14.34
CA LEU A 368 -14.04 -19.66 -15.50
C LEU A 368 -12.93 -20.10 -16.45
N VAL A 369 -11.84 -20.66 -15.93
CA VAL A 369 -10.79 -21.23 -16.77
C VAL A 369 -11.30 -22.49 -17.48
N ALA A 370 -11.97 -23.40 -16.77
CA ALA A 370 -12.53 -24.65 -17.32
C ALA A 370 -13.68 -24.43 -18.31
N ALA A 371 -14.44 -23.33 -18.17
CA ALA A 371 -15.47 -22.92 -19.12
C ALA A 371 -14.90 -22.45 -20.48
N ASN A 372 -13.57 -22.58 -20.68
CA ASN A 372 -12.85 -22.35 -21.93
C ASN A 372 -13.08 -20.94 -22.51
N LEU A 373 -12.57 -19.93 -21.81
CA LEU A 373 -12.32 -18.57 -22.32
C LEU A 373 -11.23 -18.52 -23.43
N GLU A 374 -11.16 -19.55 -24.28
CA GLU A 374 -10.16 -19.76 -25.34
C GLU A 374 -8.73 -20.08 -24.85
N PHE A 375 -8.53 -20.38 -23.56
CA PHE A 375 -7.23 -20.78 -23.04
C PHE A 375 -6.98 -22.29 -23.23
N GLY A 376 -5.86 -22.65 -23.87
CA GLY A 376 -5.48 -24.05 -24.09
C GLY A 376 -4.60 -24.64 -23.00
N SER A 377 -3.92 -23.81 -22.21
CA SER A 377 -3.11 -24.23 -21.06
C SER A 377 -3.05 -23.17 -19.96
N PHE A 378 -2.47 -23.54 -18.81
CA PHE A 378 -2.16 -22.59 -17.74
C PHE A 378 -1.25 -21.45 -18.21
N GLU A 379 -0.31 -21.73 -19.11
CA GLU A 379 0.58 -20.75 -19.72
C GLU A 379 -0.18 -19.72 -20.57
N ASP A 380 -1.29 -20.10 -21.20
CA ASP A 380 -2.12 -19.15 -21.94
C ASP A 380 -2.83 -18.18 -20.98
N VAL A 381 -3.32 -18.69 -19.85
CA VAL A 381 -3.93 -17.87 -18.79
C VAL A 381 -2.90 -16.90 -18.22
N THR A 382 -1.71 -17.35 -17.83
CA THR A 382 -0.70 -16.48 -17.21
C THR A 382 -0.13 -15.46 -18.18
N ARG A 383 0.04 -15.81 -19.46
CA ARG A 383 0.39 -14.86 -20.52
C ARG A 383 -0.66 -13.76 -20.64
N PHE A 384 -1.94 -14.14 -20.69
CA PHE A 384 -3.03 -13.18 -20.73
C PHE A 384 -3.05 -12.25 -19.50
N LEU A 385 -2.94 -12.80 -18.29
CA LEU A 385 -2.93 -11.99 -17.06
C LEU A 385 -1.74 -11.02 -17.02
N LYS A 386 -0.56 -11.46 -17.49
CA LYS A 386 0.65 -10.63 -17.55
C LYS A 386 0.52 -9.50 -18.57
N ASP A 387 -0.02 -9.81 -19.75
CA ASP A 387 -0.09 -8.86 -20.87
C ASP A 387 -1.22 -7.83 -20.70
N LYS A 388 -2.30 -8.20 -19.99
CA LYS A 388 -3.50 -7.36 -19.84
C LYS A 388 -3.66 -6.74 -18.46
N TYR A 389 -3.21 -7.44 -17.42
CA TYR A 389 -3.36 -7.03 -16.02
C TYR A 389 -2.01 -7.11 -15.30
N LEU A 390 -2.01 -7.56 -14.05
CA LEU A 390 -0.83 -7.79 -13.23
C LEU A 390 -0.71 -9.28 -12.90
N TYR A 391 0.48 -9.83 -13.11
CA TYR A 391 0.77 -11.22 -12.80
C TYR A 391 2.22 -11.35 -12.35
N TYR A 392 2.45 -12.05 -11.24
CA TYR A 392 3.77 -12.31 -10.69
C TYR A 392 4.02 -13.82 -10.55
N PRO A 393 4.61 -14.47 -11.58
CA PRO A 393 4.74 -15.92 -11.66
C PRO A 393 5.37 -16.54 -10.42
N ARG A 394 6.45 -15.92 -9.93
CA ARG A 394 7.20 -16.38 -8.75
C ARG A 394 6.33 -16.68 -7.53
N LEU A 395 5.29 -15.89 -7.31
CA LEU A 395 4.40 -16.05 -6.18
C LEU A 395 3.11 -16.79 -6.54
N GLN A 396 2.55 -16.53 -7.73
CA GLN A 396 1.21 -16.98 -8.07
C GLN A 396 1.15 -18.34 -8.78
N ASP A 397 2.22 -18.76 -9.49
CA ASP A 397 2.23 -19.98 -10.30
C ASP A 397 1.80 -21.21 -9.50
N THR A 398 2.43 -21.42 -8.33
CA THR A 398 2.20 -22.63 -7.53
C THR A 398 0.76 -22.73 -7.01
N SER A 399 0.13 -21.60 -6.69
CA SER A 399 -1.25 -21.56 -6.18
C SER A 399 -2.27 -21.73 -7.30
N LEU A 400 -2.08 -21.01 -8.40
CA LEU A 400 -3.06 -20.97 -9.49
C LEU A 400 -2.98 -22.17 -10.44
N ARG A 401 -1.77 -22.72 -10.66
CA ARG A 401 -1.59 -23.91 -11.52
C ARG A 401 -2.41 -25.10 -11.03
N LYS A 402 -2.43 -25.31 -9.71
CA LYS A 402 -3.24 -26.35 -9.05
C LYS A 402 -4.74 -26.19 -9.22
N LEU A 403 -5.23 -25.01 -9.63
CA LEU A 403 -6.64 -24.74 -9.84
C LEU A 403 -7.06 -24.94 -11.30
N VAL A 404 -6.10 -25.07 -12.21
CA VAL A 404 -6.30 -25.21 -13.66
C VAL A 404 -5.98 -26.63 -14.14
N GLU A 405 -5.01 -27.30 -13.52
CA GLU A 405 -4.58 -28.66 -13.86
C GLU A 405 -5.35 -29.77 -13.10
N LEU A 406 -6.49 -29.43 -12.48
CA LEU A 406 -7.45 -30.38 -11.86
C LEU A 406 -8.50 -30.80 -12.89
#